data_AF-A0A521G4J0-F1
#
_entry.id   AF-A0A521G4J0-F1
#
_cell.length_a   1.000
_cell.length_b   1.000
_cell.length_c   1.000
_cell.angle_alpha   90.00
_cell.angle_beta   90.00
_cell.angle_gamma   90.00
#
_symmetry.space_group_name_H-M   'P 1'
#
loop_
_entity.id
_entity.type
_entity.pdbx_description
1 polymer ?
#
loop_
_entity_poly.entity_id
_entity_poly.type
_entity_poly.pdbx_seq_one_letter_code
_entity_poly.pdbx_strand_id
1 'polypeptide(L)'
;MTTIQWQPAVNALTTPSSYKMVFLPRNVVDTQELAARMATELPNYSAEELRTILATRNKVVRQSLINGEQVTEENNFTYSLSFTARLNSADDAPPPVDQCLQVRVHASPPFVAEVRHAAQLERLSRDKKLPLINTAEDTLLKLPDVLNPDGVLQLTGEDLAFDPELGGGECVIEGTAGGRAVQTRLNLVSNSAIMLMPEIPAQAHPWNNEYTIAVTTRYTKHGTPRTGIYERMLRTPLTLSNFGHPHPPETGILTGSAASAYVNATGGSATEDTRLRIQVVADIQGERLLFSLLDMKEGGAAGAEVSVTQNGEHSLPGFSGSALSSLAIRVNNYAGLWEMVRNDYGGRLVDVLEVKEG
;
A
#
# COMPACT_ATOMS: atom_id res chain seq x y z
N MET A 1 -13.82 3.34 -28.41
CA MET A 1 -12.89 2.39 -29.08
C MET A 1 -11.95 1.85 -28.03
N THR A 2 -11.78 0.54 -27.96
CA THR A 2 -10.86 -0.13 -27.02
C THR A 2 -9.45 -0.18 -27.64
N THR A 3 -8.45 0.28 -26.90
CA THR A 3 -7.03 0.29 -27.32
C THR A 3 -6.28 -0.94 -26.81
N ILE A 4 -5.21 -1.33 -27.50
CA ILE A 4 -4.25 -2.35 -27.08
C ILE A 4 -3.24 -1.71 -26.12
N GLN A 5 -3.23 -2.18 -24.88
CA GLN A 5 -2.38 -1.63 -23.83
C GLN A 5 -0.98 -2.24 -23.87
N TRP A 6 0.03 -1.40 -23.70
CA TRP A 6 1.43 -1.81 -23.58
C TRP A 6 2.20 -0.94 -22.59
N GLN A 7 3.29 -1.49 -22.06
CA GLN A 7 4.23 -0.77 -21.20
C GLN A 7 5.68 -0.94 -21.68
N PRO A 8 6.55 0.07 -21.51
CA PRO A 8 7.98 -0.08 -21.77
C PRO A 8 8.64 -0.92 -20.67
N ALA A 9 9.38 -1.96 -21.06
CA ALA A 9 10.26 -2.73 -20.19
C ALA A 9 11.71 -2.63 -20.66
N VAL A 10 12.67 -2.69 -19.75
CA VAL A 10 14.10 -2.69 -20.10
C VAL A 10 14.42 -3.92 -20.95
N ASN A 11 15.13 -3.70 -22.06
CA ASN A 11 15.68 -4.75 -22.88
C ASN A 11 17.12 -5.03 -22.46
N ALA A 12 17.30 -6.05 -21.63
CA ALA A 12 18.60 -6.45 -21.08
C ALA A 12 19.55 -7.08 -22.13
N LEU A 13 19.08 -7.31 -23.36
CA LEU A 13 19.86 -7.96 -24.43
C LEU A 13 20.62 -6.97 -25.32
N THR A 14 20.52 -5.66 -25.07
CA THR A 14 21.19 -4.63 -25.89
C THR A 14 22.19 -3.82 -25.07
N THR A 15 23.31 -3.47 -25.68
CA THR A 15 24.31 -2.53 -25.14
C THR A 15 24.52 -1.40 -26.16
N PRO A 16 24.19 -0.13 -25.86
CA PRO A 16 23.63 0.35 -24.59
C PRO A 16 22.20 -0.17 -24.32
N SER A 17 21.76 -0.07 -23.07
CA SER A 17 20.44 -0.55 -22.64
C SER A 17 19.32 0.15 -23.41
N SER A 18 18.40 -0.63 -23.97
CA SER A 18 17.22 -0.15 -24.71
C SER A 18 15.92 -0.59 -24.02
N TYR A 19 14.77 -0.32 -24.64
CA TYR A 19 13.45 -0.69 -24.12
C TYR A 19 12.69 -1.54 -25.13
N LYS A 20 11.87 -2.46 -24.65
CA LYS A 20 10.92 -3.27 -25.43
C LYS A 20 9.49 -2.97 -25.00
N MET A 21 8.55 -3.10 -25.93
CA MET A 21 7.12 -3.05 -25.63
C MET A 21 6.67 -4.37 -25.02
N VAL A 22 5.95 -4.31 -23.90
CA VAL A 22 5.31 -5.47 -23.29
C VAL A 22 3.81 -5.28 -23.41
N PHE A 23 3.14 -6.19 -24.12
CA PHE A 23 1.68 -6.24 -24.22
C PHE A 23 1.07 -6.55 -22.85
N LEU A 24 -0.01 -5.82 -22.52
CA LEU A 24 -0.78 -6.01 -21.30
C LEU A 24 -2.23 -6.38 -21.68
N PRO A 25 -2.65 -7.65 -21.49
CA PRO A 25 -4.02 -8.03 -21.79
C PRO A 25 -4.97 -7.33 -20.81
N ARG A 26 -6.03 -6.71 -21.35
CA ARG A 26 -7.10 -6.09 -20.53
C ARG A 26 -7.94 -7.12 -19.79
N ASN A 27 -8.14 -8.26 -20.42
CA ASN A 27 -8.82 -9.43 -19.87
C ASN A 27 -8.38 -10.67 -20.65
N VAL A 28 -8.70 -11.85 -20.14
CA VAL A 28 -8.55 -13.13 -20.85
C VAL A 28 -9.94 -13.58 -21.28
N VAL A 29 -10.11 -13.82 -22.58
CA VAL A 29 -11.36 -14.37 -23.12
C VAL A 29 -11.20 -15.89 -23.18
N ASP A 30 -11.94 -16.59 -22.33
CA ASP A 30 -11.96 -18.06 -22.34
C ASP A 30 -12.93 -18.61 -23.40
N THR A 31 -13.05 -19.94 -23.49
CA THR A 31 -13.93 -20.58 -24.48
C THR A 31 -15.41 -20.25 -24.25
N GLN A 32 -15.85 -20.09 -23.01
CA GLN A 32 -17.24 -19.78 -22.69
C GLN A 32 -17.57 -18.34 -23.10
N GLU A 33 -16.70 -17.39 -22.75
CA GLU A 33 -16.86 -16.00 -23.13
C GLU A 33 -16.73 -15.81 -24.65
N LEU A 34 -15.82 -16.53 -25.30
CA LEU A 34 -15.70 -16.52 -26.77
C LEU A 34 -16.99 -17.02 -27.44
N ALA A 35 -17.56 -18.13 -26.96
CA ALA A 35 -18.82 -18.65 -27.49
C ALA A 35 -19.99 -17.68 -27.28
N ALA A 36 -20.06 -17.01 -26.13
CA ALA A 36 -21.08 -15.99 -25.87
C ALA A 36 -20.95 -14.78 -26.81
N ARG A 37 -19.71 -14.33 -27.09
CA ARG A 37 -19.45 -13.27 -28.08
C ARG A 37 -19.84 -13.71 -29.49
N MET A 38 -19.51 -14.94 -29.87
CA MET A 38 -19.92 -15.51 -31.17
C MET A 38 -21.44 -15.60 -31.30
N ALA A 39 -22.17 -15.94 -30.22
CA ALA A 39 -23.64 -16.00 -30.22
C ALA A 39 -24.28 -14.63 -30.46
N THR A 40 -23.59 -13.56 -30.05
CA THR A 40 -24.03 -12.18 -30.31
C THR A 40 -23.94 -11.83 -31.80
N GLU A 41 -22.88 -12.30 -32.47
CA GLU A 41 -22.67 -12.08 -33.92
C GLU A 41 -23.48 -13.06 -34.80
N LEU A 42 -23.81 -14.23 -34.25
CA LEU A 42 -24.55 -15.31 -34.94
C LEU A 42 -25.81 -15.67 -34.14
N PRO A 43 -26.86 -14.82 -34.18
CA PRO A 43 -28.02 -14.95 -33.29
C PRO A 43 -28.86 -16.22 -33.50
N ASN A 44 -28.62 -16.95 -34.60
CA ASN A 44 -29.27 -18.24 -34.87
C ASN A 44 -28.66 -19.42 -34.08
N TYR A 45 -27.54 -19.20 -33.37
CA TYR A 45 -26.88 -20.22 -32.57
C TYR A 45 -26.80 -19.78 -31.11
N SER A 46 -27.09 -20.69 -30.19
CA SER A 46 -26.87 -20.47 -28.77
C SER A 46 -25.38 -20.54 -28.40
N ALA A 47 -25.02 -19.92 -27.28
CA ALA A 47 -23.65 -19.98 -26.76
C ALA A 47 -23.20 -21.44 -26.47
N GLU A 48 -24.10 -22.32 -26.03
CA GLU A 48 -23.79 -23.73 -25.79
C GLU A 48 -23.53 -24.51 -27.08
N GLU A 49 -24.30 -24.25 -28.14
CA GLU A 49 -24.06 -24.84 -29.46
C GLU A 49 -22.71 -24.39 -30.01
N LEU A 50 -22.38 -23.10 -29.90
CA LEU A 50 -21.09 -22.55 -30.36
C LEU A 50 -19.91 -23.11 -29.56
N ARG A 51 -20.07 -23.31 -28.25
CA ARG A 51 -19.08 -23.99 -27.41
C ARG A 51 -18.83 -25.42 -27.90
N THR A 52 -19.89 -26.13 -28.25
CA THR A 52 -19.83 -27.49 -28.80
C THR A 52 -19.12 -27.51 -30.16
N ILE A 53 -19.41 -26.55 -31.03
CA ILE A 53 -18.75 -26.39 -32.33
C ILE A 53 -17.25 -26.14 -32.15
N LEU A 54 -16.86 -25.22 -31.27
CA LEU A 54 -15.45 -24.91 -30.97
C LEU A 54 -14.69 -26.14 -30.44
N ALA A 55 -15.31 -26.88 -29.51
CA ALA A 55 -14.73 -28.12 -28.98
C ALA A 55 -14.56 -29.19 -30.07
N THR A 56 -15.55 -29.32 -30.95
CA THR A 56 -15.53 -30.27 -32.07
C THR A 56 -14.45 -29.91 -33.08
N ARG A 57 -14.35 -28.63 -33.46
CA ARG A 57 -13.28 -28.10 -34.31
C ARG A 57 -11.90 -28.49 -33.76
N ASN A 58 -11.64 -28.19 -32.48
CA ASN A 58 -10.34 -28.48 -31.87
C ASN A 58 -10.03 -29.98 -31.84
N LYS A 59 -11.06 -30.84 -31.66
CA LYS A 59 -10.91 -32.30 -31.76
C LYS A 59 -10.51 -32.74 -33.17
N VAL A 60 -11.14 -32.18 -34.21
CA VAL A 60 -10.82 -32.49 -35.62
C VAL A 60 -9.40 -32.05 -35.97
N VAL A 61 -9.02 -30.81 -35.62
CA VAL A 61 -7.65 -30.30 -35.84
C VAL A 61 -6.61 -31.21 -35.19
N ARG A 62 -6.83 -31.60 -33.94
CA ARG A 62 -5.92 -32.52 -33.22
C ARG A 62 -5.81 -33.87 -33.92
N GLN A 63 -6.92 -34.44 -34.38
CA GLN A 63 -6.91 -35.74 -35.05
C GLN A 63 -6.14 -35.68 -36.37
N SER A 64 -6.33 -34.63 -37.17
CA SER A 64 -5.57 -34.40 -38.40
C SER A 64 -4.07 -34.31 -38.13
N LEU A 65 -3.66 -33.56 -37.10
CA LEU A 65 -2.24 -33.48 -36.73
C LEU A 65 -1.68 -34.83 -36.29
N ILE A 66 -2.42 -35.64 -35.51
CA ILE A 66 -2.01 -37.00 -35.13
C ILE A 66 -1.82 -37.88 -36.37
N ASN A 67 -2.62 -37.66 -37.42
CA ASN A 67 -2.52 -38.37 -38.69
C ASN A 67 -1.37 -37.85 -39.58
N GLY A 68 -0.59 -36.86 -39.13
CA GLY A 68 0.51 -36.26 -39.90
C GLY A 68 0.07 -35.21 -40.92
N GLU A 69 -1.18 -34.74 -40.85
CA GLU A 69 -1.73 -33.74 -41.76
C GLU A 69 -1.42 -32.32 -41.28
N GLN A 70 -1.36 -31.37 -42.23
CA GLN A 70 -1.41 -29.95 -41.93
C GLN A 70 -2.85 -29.45 -42.09
N VAL A 71 -3.34 -28.64 -41.15
CA VAL A 71 -4.68 -28.04 -41.23
C VAL A 71 -4.57 -26.56 -41.50
N THR A 72 -5.13 -26.10 -42.61
CA THR A 72 -5.16 -24.68 -42.98
C THR A 72 -6.60 -24.18 -42.93
N GLU A 73 -6.85 -23.18 -42.09
CA GLU A 73 -8.07 -22.38 -42.11
C GLU A 73 -7.81 -21.14 -42.95
N GLU A 74 -8.50 -21.07 -44.10
CA GLU A 74 -8.31 -20.00 -45.06
C GLU A 74 -8.44 -18.62 -44.41
N ASN A 75 -7.49 -17.74 -44.71
CA ASN A 75 -7.40 -16.38 -44.16
C ASN A 75 -7.32 -16.28 -42.63
N ASN A 76 -7.07 -17.39 -41.91
CA ASN A 76 -7.02 -17.40 -40.45
C ASN A 76 -5.72 -18.02 -39.93
N PHE A 77 -5.72 -19.31 -39.58
CA PHE A 77 -4.57 -20.00 -38.99
C PHE A 77 -4.17 -21.25 -39.77
N THR A 78 -2.88 -21.57 -39.74
CA THR A 78 -2.33 -22.87 -40.18
C THR A 78 -1.76 -23.61 -38.99
N TYR A 79 -2.19 -24.86 -38.80
CA TYR A 79 -1.72 -25.79 -37.79
C TYR A 79 -0.81 -26.83 -38.46
N SER A 80 0.44 -26.94 -37.99
CA SER A 80 1.42 -27.86 -38.58
C SER A 80 2.28 -28.54 -37.51
N LEU A 81 2.91 -29.65 -37.90
CA LEU A 81 3.91 -30.34 -37.09
C LEU A 81 5.33 -29.87 -37.46
N SER A 82 6.21 -29.83 -36.47
CA SER A 82 7.63 -29.54 -36.65
C SER A 82 8.46 -30.40 -35.70
N PHE A 83 9.68 -30.75 -36.10
CA PHE A 83 10.61 -31.50 -35.26
C PHE A 83 11.79 -30.63 -34.84
N THR A 84 12.15 -30.69 -33.56
CA THR A 84 13.39 -30.13 -33.02
C THR A 84 14.23 -31.23 -32.40
N ALA A 85 15.16 -31.78 -33.19
CA ALA A 85 16.12 -32.77 -32.74
C ALA A 85 17.41 -32.63 -33.54
N ARG A 86 18.54 -32.93 -32.88
CA ARG A 86 19.81 -33.15 -33.56
C ARG A 86 20.00 -34.65 -33.74
N LEU A 87 20.21 -35.09 -34.98
CA LEU A 87 20.69 -36.43 -35.30
C LEU A 87 22.17 -36.33 -35.66
N ASN A 88 22.98 -37.32 -35.29
CA ASN A 88 24.40 -37.39 -35.64
C ASN A 88 24.60 -38.11 -36.98
N SER A 89 23.64 -38.95 -37.39
CA SER A 89 23.56 -39.62 -38.69
C SER A 89 22.14 -39.58 -39.24
N ALA A 90 21.97 -39.79 -40.55
CA ALA A 90 20.67 -39.87 -41.21
C ALA A 90 19.86 -41.12 -40.79
N ASP A 91 20.54 -42.17 -40.34
CA ASP A 91 19.93 -43.45 -39.94
C ASP A 91 19.66 -43.54 -38.42
N ASP A 92 19.94 -42.47 -37.67
CA ASP A 92 19.69 -42.44 -36.23
C ASP A 92 18.19 -42.57 -35.95
N ALA A 93 17.84 -43.38 -34.95
CA ALA A 93 16.48 -43.44 -34.44
C ALA A 93 16.05 -42.04 -33.93
N PRO A 94 14.80 -41.62 -34.17
CA PRO A 94 14.32 -40.35 -33.66
C PRO A 94 14.30 -40.37 -32.12
N PRO A 95 14.59 -39.23 -31.46
CA PRO A 95 14.36 -39.09 -30.03
C PRO A 95 12.89 -39.34 -29.64
N PRO A 96 12.59 -39.54 -28.34
CA PRO A 96 11.22 -39.63 -27.85
C PRO A 96 10.35 -38.46 -28.34
N VAL A 97 9.11 -38.77 -28.75
CA VAL A 97 8.20 -37.81 -29.42
C VAL A 97 7.91 -36.58 -28.56
N ASP A 98 7.79 -36.76 -27.25
CA ASP A 98 7.59 -35.70 -26.26
C ASP A 98 8.78 -34.73 -26.13
N GLN A 99 9.95 -35.11 -26.65
CA GLN A 99 11.16 -34.30 -26.62
C GLN A 99 11.44 -33.60 -27.96
N CYS A 100 10.90 -34.10 -29.07
CA CYS A 100 11.23 -33.58 -30.39
C CYS A 100 10.04 -33.05 -31.21
N LEU A 101 8.81 -33.49 -30.97
CA LEU A 101 7.65 -33.07 -31.75
C LEU A 101 7.05 -31.76 -31.20
N GLN A 102 6.84 -30.80 -32.10
CA GLN A 102 6.21 -29.52 -31.81
C GLN A 102 4.97 -29.32 -32.68
N VAL A 103 3.89 -28.81 -32.08
CA VAL A 103 2.75 -28.26 -32.81
C VAL A 103 2.98 -26.77 -33.00
N ARG A 104 2.93 -26.30 -34.25
CA ARG A 104 3.04 -24.88 -34.59
C ARG A 104 1.72 -24.35 -35.09
N VAL A 105 1.42 -23.11 -34.71
CA VAL A 105 0.26 -22.36 -35.20
C VAL A 105 0.75 -21.05 -35.80
N HIS A 106 0.41 -20.82 -37.06
CA HIS A 106 0.80 -19.63 -37.79
C HIS A 106 -0.43 -18.82 -38.18
N ALA A 107 -0.47 -17.54 -37.82
CA ALA A 107 -1.49 -16.62 -38.32
C ALA A 107 -1.20 -16.27 -39.78
N SER A 108 -2.24 -16.29 -40.62
CA SER A 108 -2.14 -15.94 -42.02
C SER A 108 -1.89 -14.43 -42.21
N PRO A 109 -1.26 -14.01 -43.32
CA PRO A 109 -1.04 -12.60 -43.61
C PRO A 109 -2.32 -11.74 -43.60
N PRO A 110 -3.46 -12.18 -44.17
CA PRO A 110 -4.73 -11.43 -44.11
C PRO A 110 -5.18 -11.15 -42.67
N PHE A 111 -5.21 -12.18 -41.82
CA PHE A 111 -5.57 -12.04 -40.40
C PHE A 111 -4.68 -11.02 -39.68
N VAL A 112 -3.37 -11.11 -39.87
CA VAL A 112 -2.41 -10.19 -39.26
C VAL A 112 -2.59 -8.76 -39.76
N ALA A 113 -2.91 -8.59 -41.06
CA ALA A 113 -3.15 -7.27 -41.65
C ALA A 113 -4.40 -6.60 -41.07
N GLU A 114 -5.50 -7.33 -40.90
CA GLU A 114 -6.73 -6.82 -40.31
C GLU A 114 -6.54 -6.36 -38.86
N VAL A 115 -5.88 -7.19 -38.03
CA VAL A 115 -5.58 -6.82 -36.64
C VAL A 115 -4.71 -5.56 -36.58
N ARG A 116 -3.68 -5.47 -37.42
CA ARG A 116 -2.78 -4.30 -37.46
C ARG A 116 -3.47 -3.04 -37.95
N HIS A 117 -4.39 -3.15 -38.92
CA HIS A 117 -5.14 -2.03 -39.45
C HIS A 117 -6.10 -1.43 -38.41
N ALA A 118 -6.74 -2.27 -37.60
CA ALA A 118 -7.67 -1.84 -36.55
C ALA A 118 -6.97 -1.46 -35.22
N ALA A 119 -5.72 -1.87 -35.01
CA ALA A 119 -5.01 -1.69 -33.75
C ALA A 119 -4.74 -0.21 -33.44
N GLN A 120 -5.21 0.24 -32.27
CA GLN A 120 -4.80 1.49 -31.65
C GLN A 120 -4.02 1.18 -30.38
N LEU A 121 -2.83 1.76 -30.23
CA LEU A 121 -1.94 1.48 -29.10
C LEU A 121 -2.10 2.53 -28.00
N GLU A 122 -2.20 2.05 -26.76
CA GLU A 122 -2.17 2.89 -25.56
C GLU A 122 -0.96 2.52 -24.72
N ARG A 123 -0.07 3.50 -24.50
CA ARG A 123 1.05 3.35 -23.58
C ARG A 123 0.57 3.62 -22.16
N LEU A 124 0.72 2.64 -21.28
CA LEU A 124 0.52 2.86 -19.85
C LEU A 124 1.79 3.44 -19.22
N SER A 125 1.60 4.33 -18.24
CA SER A 125 2.67 4.78 -17.37
C SER A 125 3.28 3.59 -16.66
N ARG A 126 4.58 3.68 -16.35
CA ARG A 126 5.27 2.68 -15.54
C ARG A 126 5.01 2.95 -14.06
N ASP A 127 3.75 3.17 -13.70
CA ASP A 127 3.40 3.29 -12.30
C ASP A 127 3.42 1.86 -11.78
N LYS A 128 4.46 1.54 -11.01
CA LYS A 128 4.44 0.31 -10.23
C LYS A 128 3.15 0.39 -9.42
N LYS A 129 2.17 -0.44 -9.74
CA LYS A 129 0.98 -0.66 -8.94
C LYS A 129 1.43 -1.06 -7.53
N LEU A 130 1.63 -0.08 -6.66
CA LEU A 130 2.06 -0.20 -5.28
C LEU A 130 0.83 0.20 -4.47
N PRO A 131 0.54 -0.49 -3.36
CA PRO A 131 -0.42 0.02 -2.40
C PRO A 131 -0.03 1.45 -2.05
N LEU A 132 -0.96 2.39 -2.17
CA LEU A 132 -0.75 3.79 -1.82
C LEU A 132 -1.67 4.10 -0.65
N ILE A 133 -1.11 4.55 0.47
CA ILE A 133 -1.88 4.99 1.63
C ILE A 133 -1.83 6.51 1.63
N ASN A 134 -2.96 7.16 1.36
CA ASN A 134 -3.07 8.62 1.30
C ASN A 134 -3.34 9.23 2.67
N THR A 135 -4.22 8.60 3.45
CA THR A 135 -4.57 9.08 4.79
C THR A 135 -4.70 7.94 5.79
N ALA A 136 -4.46 8.27 7.06
CA ALA A 136 -4.77 7.44 8.20
C ALA A 136 -5.50 8.30 9.25
N GLU A 137 -6.66 7.86 9.72
CA GLU A 137 -7.50 8.59 10.68
C GLU A 137 -7.99 7.66 11.78
N ASP A 138 -7.91 8.10 13.03
CA ASP A 138 -8.66 7.48 14.12
C ASP A 138 -10.14 7.87 14.02
N THR A 139 -10.99 6.87 13.80
CA THR A 139 -12.42 7.13 13.59
C THR A 139 -13.18 7.52 14.86
N LEU A 140 -12.62 7.27 16.05
CA LEU A 140 -13.24 7.67 17.32
C LEU A 140 -12.95 9.14 17.63
N LEU A 141 -11.69 9.56 17.58
CA LEU A 141 -11.25 10.92 17.86
C LEU A 141 -11.41 11.85 16.66
N LYS A 142 -11.59 11.32 15.45
CA LYS A 142 -11.62 12.07 14.17
C LYS A 142 -10.35 12.89 13.98
N LEU A 143 -9.20 12.29 14.29
CA LEU A 143 -7.90 12.91 14.18
C LEU A 143 -7.03 12.15 13.19
N PRO A 144 -6.33 12.86 12.28
CA PRO A 144 -5.37 12.23 11.38
C PRO A 144 -4.15 11.77 12.17
N ASP A 145 -3.49 10.73 11.67
CA ASP A 145 -2.20 10.25 12.16
C ASP A 145 -2.18 9.78 13.63
N VAL A 146 -3.35 9.59 14.25
CA VAL A 146 -3.49 9.08 15.62
C VAL A 146 -3.74 7.58 15.60
N LEU A 147 -2.92 6.83 16.34
CA LEU A 147 -3.08 5.40 16.55
C LEU A 147 -3.73 5.14 17.92
N ASN A 148 -5.05 5.20 17.96
CA ASN A 148 -5.81 5.02 19.19
C ASN A 148 -6.12 3.52 19.43
N PRO A 149 -5.65 2.89 20.52
CA PRO A 149 -5.95 1.47 20.82
C PRO A 149 -7.45 1.17 20.98
N ASP A 150 -8.24 2.17 21.40
CA ASP A 150 -9.68 2.01 21.65
C ASP A 150 -10.53 2.26 20.39
N GLY A 151 -9.91 2.82 19.34
CA GLY A 151 -10.58 3.26 18.11
C GLY A 151 -10.37 2.30 16.94
N VAL A 152 -11.13 2.54 15.85
CA VAL A 152 -10.84 1.91 14.56
C VAL A 152 -9.97 2.87 13.77
N LEU A 153 -8.83 2.38 13.29
CA LEU A 153 -7.98 3.10 12.33
C LEU A 153 -8.55 2.91 10.93
N GLN A 154 -8.80 4.02 10.23
CA GLN A 154 -9.20 4.02 8.83
C GLN A 154 -8.04 4.50 7.96
N LEU A 155 -7.59 3.63 7.06
CA LEU A 155 -6.67 3.96 5.98
C LEU A 155 -7.47 4.22 4.71
N THR A 156 -7.16 5.29 3.97
CA THR A 156 -7.70 5.50 2.63
C THR A 156 -6.57 5.64 1.61
N GLY A 157 -6.81 5.20 0.38
CA GLY A 157 -5.75 5.12 -0.60
C GLY A 157 -6.13 4.40 -1.89
N GLU A 158 -5.15 3.80 -2.53
CA GLU A 158 -5.30 3.06 -3.78
C GLU A 158 -4.60 1.71 -3.70
N ASP A 159 -5.17 0.71 -4.40
CA ASP A 159 -4.62 -0.63 -4.52
C ASP A 159 -4.27 -1.32 -3.20
N LEU A 160 -5.09 -1.04 -2.17
CA LEU A 160 -4.94 -1.53 -0.80
C LEU A 160 -5.50 -2.94 -0.57
N ALA A 161 -6.26 -3.50 -1.52
CA ALA A 161 -6.95 -4.76 -1.30
C ALA A 161 -5.98 -5.94 -1.22
N PHE A 162 -6.20 -6.79 -0.23
CA PHE A 162 -5.63 -8.13 -0.13
C PHE A 162 -6.63 -9.06 0.56
N ASP A 163 -6.41 -10.37 0.39
CA ASP A 163 -7.16 -11.39 1.10
C ASP A 163 -6.34 -11.85 2.32
N PRO A 164 -6.83 -11.64 3.56
CA PRO A 164 -6.12 -12.03 4.76
C PRO A 164 -6.12 -13.55 5.00
N GLU A 165 -7.04 -14.31 4.41
CA GLU A 165 -7.18 -15.76 4.61
C GLU A 165 -6.43 -16.58 3.56
N LEU A 166 -6.42 -16.12 2.31
CA LEU A 166 -5.81 -16.86 1.19
C LEU A 166 -4.29 -16.71 1.09
N GLY A 167 -3.69 -15.84 1.91
CA GLY A 167 -2.27 -15.54 1.87
C GLY A 167 -1.89 -14.77 0.61
N GLY A 168 -1.38 -13.55 0.76
CA GLY A 168 -1.08 -12.69 -0.39
C GLY A 168 -0.92 -11.22 -0.05
N GLY A 169 -1.33 -10.81 1.14
CA GLY A 169 -1.04 -9.48 1.64
C GLY A 169 -1.09 -9.44 3.16
N GLU A 170 -0.59 -8.35 3.71
CA GLU A 170 -0.62 -8.07 5.14
C GLU A 170 -0.69 -6.56 5.36
N CYS A 171 -1.37 -6.16 6.43
CA CYS A 171 -1.26 -4.82 7.00
C CYS A 171 -0.41 -4.95 8.26
N VAL A 172 0.64 -4.14 8.38
CA VAL A 172 1.64 -4.26 9.44
C VAL A 172 1.83 -2.91 10.11
N ILE A 173 1.83 -2.90 11.43
CA ILE A 173 2.24 -1.77 12.26
C ILE A 173 3.60 -2.10 12.86
N GLU A 174 4.57 -1.20 12.72
CA GLU A 174 5.92 -1.33 13.28
C GLU A 174 6.25 -0.09 14.10
N GLY A 175 6.83 -0.29 15.28
CA GLY A 175 7.32 0.80 16.11
C GLY A 175 8.68 1.29 15.62
N THR A 176 8.94 2.60 15.68
CA THR A 176 10.21 3.17 15.19
C THR A 176 11.42 2.81 16.04
N ALA A 177 11.20 2.33 17.27
CA ALA A 177 12.22 1.78 18.16
C ALA A 177 12.03 0.27 18.43
N GLY A 178 11.42 -0.44 17.48
CA GLY A 178 11.21 -1.88 17.53
C GLY A 178 9.75 -2.27 17.78
N GLY A 179 9.50 -3.58 17.75
CA GLY A 179 8.14 -4.14 17.78
C GLY A 179 7.50 -4.15 16.39
N ARG A 180 6.82 -5.25 16.08
CA ARG A 180 6.11 -5.46 14.81
C ARG A 180 4.84 -6.26 15.09
N ALA A 181 3.71 -5.82 14.55
CA ALA A 181 2.45 -6.51 14.63
C ALA A 181 1.78 -6.60 13.26
N VAL A 182 1.56 -7.83 12.78
CA VAL A 182 0.69 -8.08 11.63
C VAL A 182 -0.74 -7.97 12.12
N GLN A 183 -1.52 -7.08 11.51
CA GLN A 183 -2.88 -6.77 11.96
C GLN A 183 -3.83 -7.90 11.58
N THR A 184 -4.55 -8.45 12.55
CA THR A 184 -5.51 -9.55 12.34
C THR A 184 -6.96 -9.08 12.47
N ARG A 185 -7.21 -8.00 13.20
CA ARG A 185 -8.54 -7.42 13.44
C ARG A 185 -8.95 -6.43 12.35
N LEU A 186 -9.11 -6.94 11.12
CA LEU A 186 -9.50 -6.17 9.94
C LEU A 186 -11.03 -6.17 9.77
N ASN A 187 -11.64 -4.99 9.90
CA ASN A 187 -13.09 -4.79 9.73
C ASN A 187 -13.49 -4.61 8.25
N LEU A 188 -12.58 -4.02 7.45
CA LEU A 188 -12.75 -3.80 6.02
C LEU A 188 -11.39 -3.86 5.34
N VAL A 189 -11.31 -4.57 4.21
CA VAL A 189 -10.17 -4.50 3.29
C VAL A 189 -10.73 -4.36 1.87
N SER A 190 -10.40 -3.27 1.20
CA SER A 190 -10.86 -2.96 -0.14
C SER A 190 -9.77 -2.24 -0.93
N ASN A 191 -9.99 -1.98 -2.22
CA ASN A 191 -8.99 -1.30 -3.05
C ASN A 191 -8.73 0.14 -2.58
N SER A 192 -9.71 0.80 -1.97
CA SER A 192 -9.61 2.21 -1.59
C SER A 192 -9.56 2.49 -0.09
N ALA A 193 -9.83 1.48 0.74
CA ALA A 193 -9.85 1.64 2.18
C ALA A 193 -9.54 0.34 2.94
N ILE A 194 -8.88 0.48 4.07
CA ILE A 194 -8.75 -0.55 5.11
C ILE A 194 -9.26 0.04 6.43
N MET A 195 -10.09 -0.71 7.16
CA MET A 195 -10.49 -0.38 8.52
C MET A 195 -10.05 -1.49 9.44
N LEU A 196 -9.36 -1.16 10.53
CA LEU A 196 -8.83 -2.15 11.46
C LEU A 196 -8.88 -1.65 12.90
N MET A 197 -9.00 -2.58 13.84
CA MET A 197 -8.72 -2.29 15.25
C MET A 197 -7.23 -2.52 15.50
N PRO A 198 -6.47 -1.49 15.89
CA PRO A 198 -5.02 -1.55 15.88
C PRO A 198 -4.50 -2.49 16.96
N GLU A 199 -3.69 -3.45 16.53
CA GLU A 199 -2.82 -4.25 17.38
C GLU A 199 -1.46 -3.54 17.45
N ILE A 200 -1.29 -2.72 18.49
CA ILE A 200 -0.10 -1.87 18.64
C ILE A 200 1.04 -2.71 19.25
N PRO A 201 2.16 -2.88 18.55
CA PRO A 201 3.30 -3.62 19.10
C PRO A 201 3.96 -2.84 20.22
N ALA A 202 4.43 -3.54 21.26
CA ALA A 202 5.20 -2.91 22.32
C ALA A 202 6.56 -2.41 21.80
N GLN A 203 6.98 -1.23 22.27
CA GLN A 203 8.30 -0.65 22.00
C GLN A 203 9.21 -0.70 23.23
N ALA A 204 10.51 -0.49 23.02
CA ALA A 204 11.52 -0.58 24.08
C ALA A 204 11.28 0.38 25.25
N HIS A 205 10.66 1.54 24.99
CA HIS A 205 10.43 2.57 25.98
C HIS A 205 8.98 3.07 25.94
N PRO A 206 8.37 3.38 27.10
CA PRO A 206 6.96 3.78 27.18
C PRO A 206 6.65 5.13 26.53
N TRP A 207 7.66 5.99 26.34
CA TRP A 207 7.50 7.27 25.64
C TRP A 207 7.65 7.17 24.11
N ASN A 208 8.06 6.01 23.59
CA ASN A 208 8.15 5.79 22.15
C ASN A 208 6.74 5.43 21.65
N ASN A 209 6.04 6.44 21.17
CA ASN A 209 4.66 6.34 20.71
C ASN A 209 4.53 6.43 19.18
N GLU A 210 5.63 6.35 18.44
CA GLU A 210 5.68 6.55 16.99
C GLU A 210 5.72 5.22 16.22
N TYR A 211 4.91 5.12 15.18
CA TYR A 211 4.74 3.90 14.40
C TYR A 211 4.63 4.18 12.90
N THR A 212 5.14 3.26 12.09
CA THR A 212 4.87 3.19 10.66
C THR A 212 3.80 2.15 10.37
N ILE A 213 3.00 2.39 9.33
CA ILE A 213 2.06 1.39 8.81
C ILE A 213 2.39 1.06 7.36
N ALA A 214 2.40 -0.24 7.06
CA ALA A 214 2.70 -0.77 5.73
C ALA A 214 1.61 -1.73 5.28
N VAL A 215 1.26 -1.67 4.01
CA VAL A 215 0.32 -2.58 3.36
C VAL A 215 1.04 -3.30 2.25
N THR A 216 1.10 -4.62 2.36
CA THR A 216 1.62 -5.51 1.34
C THR A 216 0.46 -6.15 0.59
N THR A 217 0.50 -6.14 -0.73
CA THR A 217 -0.50 -6.81 -1.57
C THR A 217 0.15 -7.67 -2.65
N ARG A 218 -0.59 -8.66 -3.13
CA ARG A 218 -0.21 -9.51 -4.25
C ARG A 218 -1.39 -9.59 -5.21
N TYR A 219 -1.28 -8.88 -6.33
CA TYR A 219 -2.39 -8.71 -7.28
C TYR A 219 -2.74 -9.97 -8.10
N THR A 220 -1.91 -11.01 -8.08
CA THR A 220 -2.20 -12.31 -8.73
C THR A 220 -1.61 -13.45 -7.90
N LYS A 221 -2.17 -14.67 -8.01
CA LYS A 221 -1.70 -15.85 -7.26
C LYS A 221 -0.17 -16.08 -7.33
N HIS A 222 0.42 -15.81 -8.50
CA HIS A 222 1.85 -15.98 -8.78
C HIS A 222 2.61 -14.64 -8.87
N GLY A 223 1.97 -13.53 -8.53
CA GLY A 223 2.58 -12.20 -8.56
C GLY A 223 3.59 -12.00 -7.44
N THR A 224 4.52 -11.07 -7.64
CA THR A 224 5.44 -10.63 -6.59
C THR A 224 4.68 -9.74 -5.59
N PRO A 225 4.81 -9.96 -4.26
CA PRO A 225 4.30 -9.05 -3.25
C PRO A 225 4.86 -7.64 -3.43
N ARG A 226 4.04 -6.64 -3.12
CA ARG A 226 4.39 -5.23 -3.22
C ARG A 226 3.92 -4.52 -1.97
N THR A 227 4.80 -3.72 -1.39
CA THR A 227 4.55 -3.04 -0.12
C THR A 227 4.51 -1.54 -0.35
N GLY A 228 3.42 -0.92 0.08
CA GLY A 228 3.29 0.50 0.29
C GLY A 228 3.47 0.84 1.76
N ILE A 229 4.13 1.95 2.07
CA ILE A 229 4.30 2.45 3.43
C ILE A 229 3.62 3.80 3.50
N TYR A 230 2.87 4.06 4.56
CA TYR A 230 2.29 5.37 4.78
C TYR A 230 3.41 6.38 5.03
N GLU A 231 3.38 7.49 4.30
CA GLU A 231 4.49 8.46 4.31
C GLU A 231 4.61 9.23 5.63
N ARG A 232 3.55 9.23 6.46
CA ARG A 232 3.51 9.93 7.75
C ARG A 232 3.55 8.94 8.89
N MET A 233 4.06 9.40 10.02
CA MET A 233 4.12 8.61 11.25
C MET A 233 2.79 8.64 11.98
N LEU A 234 2.34 7.47 12.46
CA LEU A 234 1.21 7.36 13.36
C LEU A 234 1.69 7.49 14.81
N ARG A 235 0.93 8.18 15.66
CA ARG A 235 1.30 8.37 17.06
C ARG A 235 0.21 7.90 18.03
N THR A 236 0.58 7.09 19.02
CA THR A 236 -0.36 6.66 20.06
C THR A 236 -0.50 7.74 21.13
N PRO A 237 -1.68 7.90 21.75
CA PRO A 237 -1.81 8.77 22.91
C PRO A 237 -0.81 8.40 24.02
N LEU A 238 -0.30 9.41 24.73
CA LEU A 238 0.59 9.25 25.87
C LEU A 238 -0.12 9.62 27.17
N THR A 239 -0.06 8.73 28.17
CA THR A 239 -0.69 8.97 29.47
C THR A 239 0.25 9.69 30.43
N LEU A 240 -0.21 10.81 30.98
CA LEU A 240 0.42 11.55 32.08
C LEU A 240 -0.29 11.18 33.39
N SER A 241 0.32 10.29 34.16
CA SER A 241 -0.28 9.76 35.40
C SER A 241 0.04 10.61 36.62
N ASN A 242 -0.83 10.53 37.63
CA ASN A 242 -0.69 11.24 38.92
C ASN A 242 -0.49 12.74 38.74
N PHE A 243 -1.14 13.32 37.73
CA PHE A 243 -1.05 14.73 37.43
C PHE A 243 -1.72 15.54 38.56
N GLY A 244 -1.07 16.61 39.02
CA GLY A 244 -1.55 17.40 40.17
C GLY A 244 -1.02 16.95 41.55
N HIS A 245 -0.36 15.78 41.65
CA HIS A 245 0.39 15.44 42.86
C HIS A 245 1.62 16.34 43.05
N PRO A 246 2.16 16.49 44.29
CA PRO A 246 3.35 17.32 44.54
C PRO A 246 4.62 16.87 43.78
N HIS A 247 4.69 15.58 43.42
CA HIS A 247 5.80 14.98 42.70
C HIS A 247 5.27 14.00 41.65
N PRO A 248 4.66 14.49 40.55
CA PRO A 248 4.15 13.62 39.51
C PRO A 248 5.33 12.94 38.81
N PRO A 249 5.18 11.70 38.32
CA PRO A 249 6.22 11.04 37.55
C PRO A 249 6.51 11.82 36.26
N GLU A 250 7.79 12.07 35.98
CA GLU A 250 8.17 12.63 34.70
C GLU A 250 7.85 11.65 33.57
N THR A 251 7.15 12.12 32.55
CA THR A 251 6.76 11.29 31.40
C THR A 251 7.41 11.85 30.14
N GLY A 252 8.13 11.00 29.40
CA GLY A 252 8.70 11.38 28.12
C GLY A 252 7.61 11.61 27.08
N ILE A 253 7.72 12.67 26.29
CA ILE A 253 6.81 13.04 25.21
C ILE A 253 7.60 13.56 24.00
N LEU A 254 6.94 13.75 22.86
CA LEU A 254 7.50 14.43 21.68
C LEU A 254 8.86 13.87 21.24
N THR A 255 8.94 12.55 21.16
CA THR A 255 10.15 11.81 20.81
C THR A 255 9.84 10.83 19.69
N GLY A 256 10.82 10.63 18.80
CA GLY A 256 10.79 9.57 17.78
C GLY A 256 11.51 8.32 18.30
N SER A 257 12.46 7.80 17.53
CA SER A 257 13.24 6.59 17.85
C SER A 257 14.47 6.81 18.75
N ALA A 258 14.61 7.99 19.35
CA ALA A 258 15.78 8.33 20.16
C ALA A 258 15.86 7.52 21.46
N ALA A 259 17.09 7.29 21.95
CA ALA A 259 17.34 6.55 23.19
C ALA A 259 16.87 7.28 24.47
N SER A 260 16.50 8.56 24.36
CA SER A 260 16.01 9.38 25.46
C SER A 260 14.97 10.38 24.95
N ALA A 261 13.98 10.70 25.78
CA ALA A 261 12.94 11.65 25.41
C ALA A 261 13.47 13.06 25.15
N TYR A 262 13.04 13.69 24.05
CA TYR A 262 13.41 15.07 23.75
C TYR A 262 12.73 16.07 24.68
N VAL A 263 11.52 15.74 25.15
CA VAL A 263 10.76 16.53 26.11
C VAL A 263 10.23 15.60 27.20
N ASN A 264 10.25 16.06 28.44
CA ASN A 264 9.50 15.44 29.54
C ASN A 264 8.36 16.36 29.97
N ALA A 265 7.17 15.82 30.14
CA ALA A 265 6.16 16.42 31.00
C ALA A 265 6.60 16.21 32.46
N THR A 266 6.68 17.29 33.23
CA THR A 266 7.21 17.30 34.60
C THR A 266 6.15 17.62 35.65
N GLY A 267 4.96 18.04 35.23
CA GLY A 267 3.83 18.33 36.10
C GLY A 267 2.89 19.36 35.51
N GLY A 268 1.99 19.90 36.33
CA GLY A 268 1.01 20.90 35.92
C GLY A 268 -0.22 20.88 36.81
N SER A 269 -1.26 21.59 36.38
CA SER A 269 -2.49 21.78 37.17
C SER A 269 -3.70 21.39 36.35
N ALA A 270 -4.27 20.21 36.63
CA ALA A 270 -5.54 19.73 36.09
C ALA A 270 -6.63 19.70 37.18
N THR A 271 -7.89 19.85 36.79
CA THR A 271 -9.03 19.78 37.71
C THR A 271 -9.83 18.48 37.61
N GLU A 272 -9.56 17.68 36.58
CA GLU A 272 -10.16 16.36 36.34
C GLU A 272 -9.35 15.60 35.26
N ASP A 273 -9.59 14.30 35.16
CA ASP A 273 -9.15 13.47 34.04
C ASP A 273 -9.55 14.09 32.69
N THR A 274 -8.58 14.30 31.80
CA THR A 274 -8.85 14.95 30.52
C THR A 274 -7.97 14.45 29.39
N ARG A 275 -8.42 14.64 28.15
CA ARG A 275 -7.63 14.41 26.94
C ARG A 275 -7.48 15.73 26.20
N LEU A 276 -6.28 16.03 25.75
CA LEU A 276 -5.95 17.21 24.97
C LEU A 276 -4.81 16.90 24.01
N ARG A 277 -4.47 17.85 23.15
CA ARG A 277 -3.33 17.72 22.24
C ARG A 277 -2.23 18.70 22.62
N ILE A 278 -0.99 18.29 22.44
CA ILE A 278 0.17 19.18 22.47
C ILE A 278 0.68 19.36 21.05
N GLN A 279 0.96 20.60 20.66
CA GLN A 279 1.49 20.94 19.36
C GLN A 279 2.88 21.56 19.49
N VAL A 280 3.74 21.23 18.54
CA VAL A 280 5.02 21.89 18.31
C VAL A 280 5.11 22.31 16.84
N VAL A 281 5.37 23.60 16.59
CA VAL A 281 5.60 24.16 15.25
C VAL A 281 7.02 24.68 15.14
N ALA A 282 7.70 24.35 14.04
CA ALA A 282 8.98 24.95 13.69
C ALA A 282 8.76 26.29 12.98
N ASP A 283 8.98 27.39 13.69
CA ASP A 283 9.02 28.73 13.11
C ASP A 283 10.39 28.94 12.46
N ILE A 284 10.48 28.65 11.16
CA ILE A 284 11.72 28.71 10.38
C ILE A 284 12.28 30.14 10.33
N GLN A 285 11.42 31.17 10.31
CA GLN A 285 11.86 32.56 10.23
C GLN A 285 12.41 33.05 11.57
N GLY A 286 11.78 32.62 12.67
CA GLY A 286 12.20 32.96 14.02
C GLY A 286 13.26 32.02 14.63
N GLU A 287 13.67 30.97 13.90
CA GLU A 287 14.58 29.90 14.37
C GLU A 287 14.21 29.38 15.77
N ARG A 288 12.92 29.07 15.97
CA ARG A 288 12.36 28.72 17.29
C ARG A 288 11.21 27.72 17.20
N LEU A 289 11.04 26.92 18.25
CA LEU A 289 9.88 26.05 18.39
C LEU A 289 8.76 26.79 19.12
N LEU A 290 7.54 26.66 18.62
CA LEU A 290 6.34 27.20 19.23
C LEU A 290 5.52 26.04 19.78
N PHE A 291 5.35 26.02 21.10
CA PHE A 291 4.57 25.01 21.81
C PHE A 291 3.21 25.56 22.18
N SER A 292 2.15 24.78 22.01
CA SER A 292 0.81 25.12 22.50
C SER A 292 -0.01 23.88 22.85
N LEU A 293 -0.98 24.05 23.74
CA LEU A 293 -1.98 23.04 24.05
C LEU A 293 -3.24 23.29 23.22
N LEU A 294 -3.85 22.23 22.69
CA LEU A 294 -5.03 22.31 21.83
C LEU A 294 -6.16 21.42 22.37
N ASP A 295 -7.39 21.84 22.11
CA ASP A 295 -8.61 21.04 22.27
C ASP A 295 -8.52 19.74 21.43
N MET A 296 -9.27 18.69 21.77
CA MET A 296 -9.33 17.46 20.95
C MET A 296 -9.95 17.68 19.57
N LYS A 297 -10.86 18.65 19.41
CA LYS A 297 -11.49 19.00 18.14
C LYS A 297 -10.51 19.74 17.23
N GLU A 298 -10.39 19.29 15.98
CA GLU A 298 -9.63 20.01 14.96
C GLU A 298 -10.17 21.44 14.77
N GLY A 299 -9.28 22.44 14.79
CA GLY A 299 -9.66 23.86 14.77
C GLY A 299 -10.37 24.35 16.05
N GLY A 300 -10.31 23.59 17.15
CA GLY A 300 -10.87 23.97 18.45
C GLY A 300 -10.05 25.03 19.20
N ALA A 301 -10.31 25.15 20.50
CA ALA A 301 -9.60 26.10 21.36
C ALA A 301 -8.09 25.77 21.45
N ALA A 302 -7.28 26.81 21.61
CA ALA A 302 -5.82 26.70 21.70
C ALA A 302 -5.29 27.60 22.82
N GLY A 303 -4.28 27.12 23.54
CA GLY A 303 -3.54 27.87 24.53
C GLY A 303 -2.59 28.84 23.86
N ALA A 304 -2.11 29.83 24.61
CA ALA A 304 -1.11 30.75 24.09
C ALA A 304 0.19 30.02 23.72
N GLU A 305 0.81 30.42 22.61
CA GLU A 305 2.06 29.83 22.14
C GLU A 305 3.23 30.23 23.03
N VAL A 306 4.05 29.25 23.39
CA VAL A 306 5.28 29.42 24.16
C VAL A 306 6.47 29.22 23.23
N SER A 307 7.31 30.25 23.14
CA SER A 307 8.52 30.20 22.32
C SER A 307 9.66 29.53 23.08
N VAL A 308 10.28 28.54 22.43
CA VAL A 308 11.41 27.76 22.94
C VAL A 308 12.56 27.84 21.94
N THR A 309 13.74 28.20 22.42
CA THR A 309 14.97 28.33 21.60
C THR A 309 16.14 27.48 22.11
N GLN A 310 15.98 26.80 23.23
CA GLN A 310 17.03 25.99 23.85
C GLN A 310 16.42 24.95 24.81
N ASN A 311 17.26 24.09 25.36
CA ASN A 311 16.89 23.19 26.46
C ASN A 311 16.48 23.99 27.70
N GLY A 312 15.56 23.43 28.49
CA GLY A 312 15.12 24.06 29.74
C GLY A 312 13.69 23.74 30.12
N GLU A 313 13.26 24.32 31.24
CA GLU A 313 11.90 24.21 31.74
C GLU A 313 11.00 25.29 31.16
N HIS A 314 9.78 24.90 30.78
CA HIS A 314 8.77 25.78 30.21
C HIS A 314 7.40 25.42 30.78
N SER A 315 6.53 26.41 30.90
CA SER A 315 5.14 26.23 31.30
C SER A 315 4.23 26.58 30.14
N LEU A 316 3.48 25.61 29.64
CA LEU A 316 2.48 25.80 28.60
C LEU A 316 1.14 26.13 29.25
N PRO A 317 0.52 27.27 28.91
CA PRO A 317 -0.80 27.60 29.42
C PRO A 317 -1.87 26.72 28.77
N GLY A 318 -2.87 26.34 29.57
CA GLY A 318 -4.12 25.78 29.06
C GLY A 318 -4.91 26.77 28.21
N PHE A 319 -6.04 26.30 27.68
CA PHE A 319 -6.97 27.12 26.92
C PHE A 319 -8.30 27.30 27.66
N SER A 320 -9.09 28.28 27.22
CA SER A 320 -10.41 28.52 27.80
C SER A 320 -11.29 27.27 27.72
N GLY A 321 -11.83 26.84 28.86
CA GLY A 321 -12.64 25.62 28.97
C GLY A 321 -11.85 24.32 29.12
N SER A 322 -10.51 24.37 29.12
CA SER A 322 -9.67 23.21 29.42
C SER A 322 -9.71 22.86 30.91
N ALA A 323 -9.83 21.57 31.23
CA ALA A 323 -9.60 21.05 32.58
C ALA A 323 -8.12 21.14 33.00
N LEU A 324 -7.19 21.18 32.03
CA LEU A 324 -5.77 21.44 32.28
C LEU A 324 -5.49 22.95 32.15
N SER A 325 -5.09 23.58 33.26
CA SER A 325 -4.77 25.01 33.30
C SER A 325 -3.31 25.33 32.96
N SER A 326 -2.38 24.40 33.23
CA SER A 326 -0.98 24.50 32.83
C SER A 326 -0.32 23.14 32.69
N LEU A 327 0.64 23.04 31.77
CA LEU A 327 1.54 21.90 31.60
C LEU A 327 2.99 22.36 31.76
N ALA A 328 3.69 21.86 32.78
CA ALA A 328 5.13 22.03 32.93
C ALA A 328 5.86 20.98 32.09
N ILE A 329 6.78 21.44 31.24
CA ILE A 329 7.64 20.60 30.41
C ILE A 329 9.11 20.94 30.63
N ARG A 330 9.98 19.96 30.40
CA ARG A 330 11.42 20.15 30.27
C ARG A 330 11.88 19.67 28.90
N VAL A 331 12.45 20.57 28.11
CA VAL A 331 13.09 20.25 26.83
C VAL A 331 14.52 19.81 27.11
N ASN A 332 14.81 18.54 26.88
CA ASN A 332 16.14 17.96 27.10
C ASN A 332 17.02 18.00 25.85
N ASN A 333 16.42 17.97 24.66
CA ASN A 333 17.14 17.99 23.40
C ASN A 333 16.41 18.82 22.34
N TYR A 334 16.60 20.13 22.40
CA TYR A 334 16.05 21.11 21.48
C TYR A 334 16.46 20.84 20.03
N ALA A 335 17.74 20.56 19.79
CA ALA A 335 18.25 20.33 18.44
C ALA A 335 17.62 19.08 17.80
N GLY A 336 17.55 17.97 18.55
CA GLY A 336 16.88 16.74 18.08
C GLY A 336 15.39 16.94 17.84
N LEU A 337 14.70 17.68 18.71
CA LEU A 337 13.29 18.01 18.51
C LEU A 337 13.07 18.89 17.27
N TRP A 338 13.92 19.90 17.07
CA TRP A 338 13.87 20.78 15.90
C TRP A 338 14.02 20.00 14.59
N GLU A 339 15.04 19.13 14.52
CA GLU A 339 15.28 18.30 13.35
C GLU A 339 14.09 17.36 13.07
N MET A 340 13.57 16.69 14.09
CA MET A 340 12.43 15.77 13.96
C MET A 340 11.18 16.50 13.48
N VAL A 341 10.79 17.60 14.14
CA VAL A 341 9.59 18.37 13.76
C VAL A 341 9.70 18.89 12.33
N ARG A 342 10.89 19.34 11.91
CA ARG A 342 11.11 19.87 10.57
C ARG A 342 11.13 18.80 9.49
N ASN A 343 11.89 17.72 9.70
CA ASN A 343 12.21 16.76 8.65
C ASN A 343 11.17 15.65 8.57
N ASP A 344 10.66 15.17 9.71
CA ASP A 344 9.79 13.99 9.77
C ASP A 344 8.31 14.39 9.82
N TYR A 345 8.02 15.61 10.32
CA TYR A 345 6.66 16.12 10.52
C TYR A 345 6.33 17.36 9.68
N GLY A 346 7.16 17.71 8.69
CA GLY A 346 6.89 18.83 7.77
C GLY A 346 6.76 20.19 8.45
N GLY A 347 7.37 20.36 9.63
CA GLY A 347 7.34 21.60 10.41
C GLY A 347 6.26 21.67 11.49
N ARG A 348 5.38 20.66 11.62
CA ARG A 348 4.32 20.64 12.64
C ARG A 348 4.07 19.23 13.17
N LEU A 349 4.33 19.04 14.46
CA LEU A 349 3.99 17.83 15.20
C LEU A 349 2.82 18.11 16.15
N VAL A 350 1.88 17.16 16.24
CA VAL A 350 0.79 17.17 17.20
C VAL A 350 0.70 15.79 17.84
N ASP A 351 0.64 15.75 19.17
CA ASP A 351 0.50 14.53 19.96
C ASP A 351 -0.74 14.60 20.85
N VAL A 352 -1.35 13.46 21.15
CA VAL A 352 -2.46 13.34 22.10
C VAL A 352 -1.92 13.00 23.48
N LEU A 353 -2.34 13.74 24.50
CA LEU A 353 -2.02 13.51 25.90
C LEU A 353 -3.29 13.12 26.66
N GLU A 354 -3.20 12.04 27.42
CA GLU A 354 -4.20 11.65 28.40
C GLU A 354 -3.73 12.04 29.79
N VAL A 355 -4.32 13.08 30.35
CA VAL A 355 -4.00 13.56 31.69
C VAL A 355 -4.88 12.82 32.68
N LYS A 356 -4.25 12.13 33.62
CA LYS A 356 -4.92 11.38 34.68
C LYS A 356 -4.62 12.00 36.04
N GLU A 357 -5.65 12.47 36.71
CA GLU A 357 -5.57 12.86 38.12
C GLU A 357 -5.38 11.58 38.95
N GLY A 358 -4.37 11.57 39.82
CA GLY A 358 -3.96 10.38 40.58
C GLY A 358 -4.87 10.04 41.74
#